data_AF-A0A1N7GD29-F1
#
_entry.id   AF-A0A1N7GD29-F1
#
_cell.length_a   1.000
_cell.length_b   1.000
_cell.length_c   1.000
_cell.angle_alpha   90.00
_cell.angle_beta   90.00
_cell.angle_gamma   90.00
#
_symmetry.space_group_name_H-M   'P 1'
#
loop_
_entity.id
_entity.type
_entity.pdbx_description
1 polymer ?
#
loop_
_entity_poly.entity_id
_entity_poly.type
_entity_poly.pdbx_seq_one_letter_code
_entity_poly.pdbx_strand_id
1 'polypeptide(L)' 'MRIITHACPACGTVVAANELESRRVMKCPGLHCEEVHRFDDLEDEEREHFLENKDQYRI' A
#
# COMPACT_ATOMS: atom_id res chain seq x y z
N MET A 1 11.82 2.93 -11.73
CA MET A 1 11.08 2.22 -10.66
C MET A 1 10.96 3.16 -9.47
N ARG A 2 9.76 3.69 -9.21
CA ARG A 2 9.44 4.50 -8.02
C ARG A 2 9.06 3.52 -6.90
N ILE A 3 9.46 3.75 -5.66
CA ILE A 3 8.96 2.94 -4.54
C ILE A 3 7.71 3.65 -4.02
N ILE A 4 6.56 2.97 -4.03
CA ILE A 4 5.31 3.51 -3.50
C ILE A 4 4.99 2.76 -2.19
N THR A 5 4.80 3.52 -1.13
CA THR A 5 4.48 3.00 0.20
C THR A 5 3.39 3.82 0.87
N HIS A 6 2.58 3.16 1.69
CA HIS A 6 1.59 3.77 2.55
C HIS A 6 2.04 3.66 4.00
N ALA A 7 2.17 4.78 4.70
CA ALA A 7 2.46 4.79 6.13
C ALA A 7 1.16 4.75 6.93
N CYS A 8 1.05 3.78 7.83
CA CYS A 8 -0.10 3.67 8.71
C CYS A 8 -0.22 4.92 9.59
N PRO A 9 -1.36 5.64 9.57
CA PRO A 9 -1.52 6.87 10.35
C PRO A 9 -1.58 6.58 11.86
N ALA A 10 -1.95 5.37 12.26
CA ALA A 10 -2.10 4.99 13.68
C ALA A 10 -0.77 4.60 14.35
N CYS A 11 0.10 3.85 13.66
CA CYS A 11 1.31 3.28 14.26
C CYS A 11 2.61 3.54 13.46
N GLY A 12 2.53 4.21 12.32
CA GLY A 12 3.68 4.52 11.46
C GLY A 12 4.25 3.32 10.70
N THR A 13 3.64 2.15 10.79
CA THR A 13 4.06 0.97 10.01
C THR A 13 3.92 1.24 8.52
N VAL A 14 4.97 0.95 7.76
CA VAL A 14 5.02 1.19 6.32
C VAL A 14 4.60 -0.07 5.58
N VAL A 15 3.63 0.06 4.67
CA VAL A 15 3.11 -1.02 3.81
C VAL A 15 3.43 -0.68 2.36
N ALA A 16 3.86 -1.67 1.58
CA ALA A 16 4.15 -1.49 0.17
C ALA A 16 2.87 -1.50 -0.69
N ALA A 17 2.84 -0.70 -1.76
CA ALA A 17 1.67 -0.59 -2.63
C ALA A 17 1.30 -1.92 -3.33
N ASN A 18 2.29 -2.75 -3.66
CA ASN A 18 2.04 -4.07 -4.26
C ASN A 18 1.33 -5.04 -3.30
N GLU A 19 1.64 -5.00 -2.01
CA GLU A 19 0.90 -5.77 -1.00
C GLU A 19 -0.55 -5.28 -0.87
N LEU A 20 -0.77 -3.96 -0.92
CA LEU A 20 -2.11 -3.37 -0.87
C LEU A 20 -2.93 -3.71 -2.11
N GLU A 21 -2.34 -3.67 -3.32
CA GLU A 21 -3.05 -4.02 -4.55
C GLU A 21 -3.42 -5.52 -4.59
N SER A 22 -2.49 -6.38 -4.20
CA SER A 22 -2.68 -7.83 -4.18
C SER A 22 -3.83 -8.26 -3.26
N ARG A 23 -3.92 -7.64 -2.08
CA ARG A 23 -4.94 -7.98 -1.07
C ARG A 23 -6.21 -7.13 -1.19
N ARG A 24 -6.13 -5.97 -1.86
CA ARG A 24 -7.11 -4.86 -1.94
C ARG A 24 -7.45 -4.20 -0.60
N VAL A 25 -7.53 -4.99 0.47
CA VAL A 25 -7.77 -4.58 1.85
C VAL A 25 -6.97 -5.49 2.78
N MET A 26 -6.25 -4.93 3.75
CA MET A 26 -5.53 -5.72 4.76
C MET A 26 -5.50 -5.04 6.13
N LYS A 27 -5.48 -5.85 7.19
CA LYS A 27 -5.16 -5.34 8.54
C LYS A 27 -3.71 -4.86 8.56
N CYS A 28 -3.46 -3.78 9.29
CA CYS A 28 -2.12 -3.28 9.54
C CYS A 28 -1.23 -4.40 10.12
N PRO A 29 -0.03 -4.63 9.58
CA PRO A 29 0.87 -5.66 10.09
C PRO A 29 1.59 -5.24 11.39
N GLY A 30 1.40 -4.00 11.86
CA GLY A 30 1.97 -3.53 13.11
C GLY A 30 1.48 -4.36 14.30
N LEU A 31 2.40 -4.78 15.18
CA LEU A 31 2.05 -5.46 16.43
C LEU A 31 1.14 -4.53 17.24
N HIS A 32 -0.10 -4.93 17.45
CA HIS A 32 -1.14 -4.18 18.18
C HIS A 32 -1.80 -3.01 17.43
N CYS A 33 -1.68 -2.95 16.09
CA CYS A 33 -2.45 -2.02 15.29
C CYS A 33 -3.69 -2.70 14.69
N GLU A 34 -4.84 -2.04 14.77
CA GLU A 34 -6.11 -2.54 14.20
C GLU A 34 -6.55 -1.80 12.94
N GLU A 35 -5.74 -0.85 12.49
CA GLU A 35 -6.00 -0.08 11.27
C GLU A 35 -6.16 -1.01 10.07
N VAL A 36 -7.03 -0.63 9.14
CA VAL A 36 -7.28 -1.39 7.91
C VAL A 36 -6.82 -0.54 6.74
N HIS A 37 -5.83 -1.03 6.01
CA HIS A 37 -5.31 -0.37 4.82
C HIS A 37 -5.94 -0.92 3.56
N ARG A 38 -6.20 -0.02 2.62
CA ARG A 38 -6.76 -0.29 1.31
C ARG A 38 -5.84 0.28 0.25
N PHE A 39 -5.90 -0.30 -0.93
CA PHE A 39 -5.20 0.29 -2.07
C PHE A 39 -5.69 1.72 -2.39
N ASP A 40 -6.95 2.01 -2.08
CA ASP A 40 -7.54 3.35 -2.23
C ASP A 40 -7.08 4.36 -1.16
N ASP A 41 -6.31 3.93 -0.15
CA ASP A 41 -5.69 4.83 0.84
C ASP A 41 -4.36 5.43 0.35
N LEU A 42 -3.89 5.02 -0.83
CA LEU A 42 -2.79 5.66 -1.55
C LEU A 42 -3.27 6.92 -2.26
N GLU A 43 -2.39 7.89 -2.47
CA GLU A 43 -2.72 9.08 -3.27
C GLU A 43 -3.05 8.69 -4.72
N ASP A 44 -3.95 9.43 -5.37
CA ASP A 44 -4.44 9.11 -6.71
C ASP A 44 -3.30 9.01 -7.74
N GLU A 45 -2.34 9.95 -7.71
CA GLU A 45 -1.16 9.92 -8.59
C GLU A 45 -0.33 8.63 -8.40
N GLU A 46 -0.21 8.17 -7.14
CA GLU A 46 0.56 6.98 -6.82
C GLU A 46 -0.17 5.71 -7.26
N ARG A 47 -1.49 5.69 -7.11
CA ARG A 47 -2.35 4.60 -7.60
C ARG A 47 -2.27 4.51 -9.11
N GLU A 48 -2.41 5.63 -9.81
CA GLU A 48 -2.29 5.70 -11.27
C GLU A 48 -0.91 5.21 -11.72
N HIS A 49 0.17 5.75 -11.14
CA HIS A 49 1.52 5.33 -11.47
C HIS A 49 1.75 3.84 -11.24
N PHE A 50 1.25 3.29 -10.12
CA PHE A 50 1.35 1.87 -9.82
C PHE A 50 0.62 1.02 -10.87
N LEU A 51 -0.61 1.40 -11.24
CA LEU A 51 -1.43 0.66 -12.21
C LEU A 51 -0.82 0.69 -13.61
N GLU A 52 -0.29 1.82 -14.06
CA GLU A 52 0.39 1.95 -15.35
C GLU A 52 1.69 1.14 -15.43
N ASN A 53 2.34 0.91 -14.28
CA ASN A 53 3.64 0.23 -14.20
C ASN A 53 3.55 -1.11 -13.48
N LYS A 54 2.36 -1.71 -13.36
CA LYS A 54 2.08 -2.87 -12.51
C LYS A 54 3.04 -4.06 -12.73
N ASP A 55 3.41 -4.32 -13.98
CA ASP A 55 4.36 -5.40 -14.31
C ASP A 55 5.75 -5.21 -13.69
N GLN A 56 6.16 -3.97 -13.39
CA GLN A 56 7.43 -3.67 -12.73
C GLN A 56 7.40 -3.92 -11.22
N TYR A 57 6.21 -4.09 -10.62
CA TYR A 57 6.03 -4.29 -9.17
C TYR A 57 5.69 -5.74 -8.80
N ARG A 58 5.63 -6.65 -9.77
CA ARG A 58 5.50 -8.09 -9.53
C ARG A 58 6.83 -8.63 -8.98
N ILE A 59 6.75 -9.30 -7.82
CA ILE A 59 7.84 -10.05 -7.19
C ILE A 59 7.71 -11.53 -7.56
#